data_AF-A0AAX6F2G7-F1
#
_entry.id   AF-A0AAX6F2G7-F1
#
_cell.length_a   1.000
_cell.length_b   1.000
_cell.length_c   1.000
_cell.angle_alpha   90.00
_cell.angle_beta   90.00
_cell.angle_gamma   90.00
#
_symmetry.space_group_name_H-M   'P 1'
#
loop_
_entity.id
_entity.type
_entity.pdbx_description
1 polymer ?
#
loop_
_entity_poly.entity_id
_entity_poly.type
_entity_poly.pdbx_seq_one_letter_code
_entity_poly.pdbx_strand_id
1 'polypeptide(L)'
;MKSAVKLVEYLKHFRADNIVKDAEFIRLRLVPDARPWTVLGQSYGGFCAVTYLSFAPEGLKSVLLTGGLPPIGKGCTANNVYRACFEQVIHQNEKYYKRFPQDIKVVCEIVNHLAEVEGGGVSLPSGGMLTPKGLQILGLAGLGFRGGFERLHYMFERVWDPILVQGAQKRISYYFLKAFESWLDFDSNPLYALMHESIYCQGASSQWSANTIRDEYDSLFDPAKAAKENRPVYFTGEMVFPWMFDEIHALRSFKEAAHLLADKEDWPPLYDVNVLNSNQVPVAAAVYFEDMYVNFNIAMETASQIAGIRLWVTNEYMHSGLRDGGPQVFEQLMGMLQGKKPWF
;
A
#
# COMPACT_ATOMS: atom_id res chain seq x y z
N MET A 1 7.58 -2.57 29.52
CA MET A 1 7.19 -1.95 28.23
C MET A 1 7.13 -0.45 28.42
N LYS A 2 7.72 0.36 27.54
CA LYS A 2 7.36 1.79 27.47
C LYS A 2 5.84 1.84 27.24
N SER A 3 5.10 2.69 27.97
CA SER A 3 3.63 2.73 27.80
C SER A 3 3.28 2.95 26.33
N ALA A 4 2.23 2.28 25.81
CA ALA A 4 1.83 2.41 24.41
C ALA A 4 1.65 3.88 23.99
N VAL A 5 1.14 4.72 24.89
CA VAL A 5 1.08 6.17 24.75
C VAL A 5 2.44 6.81 24.41
N LYS A 6 3.52 6.46 25.13
CA LYS A 6 4.87 6.98 24.81
C LYS A 6 5.36 6.53 23.44
N LEU A 7 4.97 5.33 23.01
CA LEU A 7 5.30 4.84 21.68
C LEU A 7 4.54 5.64 20.61
N VAL A 8 3.25 5.88 20.77
CA VAL A 8 2.44 6.72 19.86
C VAL A 8 3.02 8.14 19.76
N GLU A 9 3.37 8.75 20.90
CA GLU A 9 3.99 10.07 20.93
C GLU A 9 5.33 10.12 20.19
N TYR A 10 6.06 9.01 20.14
CA TYR A 10 7.29 8.92 19.36
C TYR A 10 7.00 8.64 17.87
N LEU A 11 6.03 7.77 17.58
CA LEU A 11 5.69 7.35 16.22
C LEU A 11 5.20 8.49 15.33
N LYS A 12 4.57 9.52 15.92
CA LYS A 12 4.15 10.73 15.18
C LYS A 12 5.30 11.43 14.44
N HIS A 13 6.55 11.22 14.86
CA HIS A 13 7.73 11.80 14.22
C HIS A 13 8.10 11.14 12.88
N PHE A 14 7.48 10.02 12.50
CA PHE A 14 7.78 9.33 11.22
C PHE A 14 6.83 9.68 10.07
N ARG A 15 6.01 10.73 10.23
CA ARG A 15 5.12 11.22 9.17
C ARG A 15 5.84 12.13 8.17
N ALA A 16 5.22 12.29 7.00
CA ALA A 16 5.75 13.05 5.87
C ALA A 16 6.21 14.47 6.25
N ASP A 17 5.50 15.15 7.15
CA ASP A 17 5.86 16.50 7.62
C ASP A 17 7.23 16.53 8.32
N ASN A 18 7.56 15.51 9.11
CA ASN A 18 8.85 15.41 9.78
C ASN A 18 9.95 14.86 8.86
N ILE A 19 9.61 13.93 7.96
CA ILE A 19 10.53 13.47 6.90
C ILE A 19 11.00 14.66 6.04
N VAL A 20 10.10 15.59 5.72
CA VAL A 20 10.44 16.82 4.97
C VAL A 20 11.33 17.75 5.79
N LYS A 21 11.08 17.92 7.10
CA LYS A 21 11.97 18.71 7.98
C LYS A 21 13.38 18.12 8.02
N ASP A 22 13.49 16.80 8.08
CA ASP A 22 14.77 16.10 8.04
C ASP A 22 15.47 16.28 6.69
N ALA A 23 14.71 16.20 5.58
CA ALA A 23 15.22 16.45 4.24
C ALA A 23 15.76 17.89 4.09
N GLU A 24 15.02 18.91 4.56
CA GLU A 24 15.48 20.30 4.59
C GLU A 24 16.73 20.46 5.47
N PHE A 25 16.74 19.83 6.66
CA PHE A 25 17.89 19.86 7.55
C PHE A 25 19.16 19.34 6.86
N ILE A 26 19.04 18.22 6.13
CA ILE A 26 20.10 17.61 5.34
C ILE A 26 20.52 18.55 4.21
N ARG A 27 19.56 19.08 3.43
CA ARG A 27 19.82 19.97 2.31
C ARG A 27 20.66 21.18 2.72
N LEU A 28 20.26 21.86 3.80
CA LEU A 28 20.92 23.05 4.33
C LEU A 28 22.38 22.79 4.76
N ARG A 29 22.74 21.55 5.09
CA ARG A 29 24.06 21.18 5.65
C ARG A 29 24.98 20.52 4.66
N LEU A 30 24.44 19.72 3.75
CA LEU A 30 25.23 18.88 2.85
C LEU A 30 25.25 19.40 1.41
N VAL A 31 24.25 20.19 0.99
CA VAL A 31 24.22 20.74 -0.37
C VAL A 31 25.02 22.04 -0.41
N PRO A 32 26.00 22.19 -1.34
CA PRO A 32 26.76 23.42 -1.48
C PRO A 32 25.87 24.64 -1.65
N ASP A 33 26.14 25.67 -0.83
CA ASP A 33 25.40 26.93 -0.74
C ASP A 33 23.91 26.77 -0.40
N ALA A 34 23.53 25.62 0.20
CA ALA A 34 22.14 25.27 0.46
C ALA A 34 21.26 25.48 -0.78
N ARG A 35 21.75 25.08 -1.96
CA ARG A 35 20.99 25.23 -3.20
C ARG A 35 19.74 24.33 -3.21
N PRO A 36 18.69 24.74 -3.93
CA PRO A 36 17.54 23.88 -4.15
C PRO A 36 17.95 22.59 -4.90
N TRP A 37 17.31 21.47 -4.57
CA TRP A 37 17.60 20.16 -5.18
C TRP A 37 16.37 19.57 -5.89
N THR A 38 16.60 18.59 -6.74
CA THR A 38 15.53 17.83 -7.38
C THR A 38 15.24 16.59 -6.55
N VAL A 39 13.96 16.34 -6.25
CA VAL A 39 13.52 15.12 -5.54
C VAL A 39 12.74 14.20 -6.47
N LEU A 40 12.89 12.89 -6.28
CA LEU A 40 12.13 11.84 -6.95
C LEU A 40 11.40 11.03 -5.88
N GLY A 41 10.08 11.02 -5.94
CA GLY A 41 9.21 10.29 -5.02
C GLY A 41 8.42 9.18 -5.74
N GLN A 42 8.53 7.95 -5.24
CA GLN A 42 7.68 6.84 -5.64
C GLN A 42 6.72 6.49 -4.51
N SER A 43 5.45 6.23 -4.80
CA SER A 43 4.46 5.84 -3.79
C SER A 43 4.40 6.85 -2.64
N TYR A 44 4.51 6.41 -1.39
CA TYR A 44 4.63 7.29 -0.21
C TYR A 44 5.76 8.33 -0.31
N GLY A 45 6.85 8.04 -1.02
CA GLY A 45 7.87 9.04 -1.32
C GLY A 45 7.34 10.21 -2.15
N GLY A 46 6.35 9.98 -3.01
CA GLY A 46 5.60 11.03 -3.70
C GLY A 46 4.71 11.84 -2.75
N PHE A 47 4.09 11.20 -1.77
CA PHE A 47 3.31 11.88 -0.73
C PHE A 47 4.20 12.82 0.09
N CYS A 48 5.41 12.37 0.44
CA CYS A 48 6.44 13.20 1.06
C CYS A 48 6.87 14.36 0.15
N ALA A 49 7.04 14.13 -1.15
CA ALA A 49 7.40 15.20 -2.10
C ALA A 49 6.31 16.27 -2.24
N VAL A 50 5.03 15.90 -2.21
CA VAL A 50 3.91 16.87 -2.21
C VAL A 50 3.80 17.61 -0.87
N THR A 51 4.12 16.95 0.24
CA THR A 51 4.30 17.61 1.56
C THR A 51 5.44 18.63 1.51
N TYR A 52 6.53 18.31 0.81
CA TYR A 52 7.68 19.21 0.64
C TYR A 52 7.30 20.44 -0.20
N LEU A 53 6.58 20.25 -1.31
CA LEU A 53 6.03 21.37 -2.09
C LEU A 53 5.12 22.28 -1.26
N SER A 54 4.41 21.71 -0.28
CA SER A 54 3.50 22.46 0.60
C SER A 54 4.23 23.33 1.62
N PHE A 55 5.32 22.82 2.22
CA PHE A 55 5.89 23.43 3.42
C PHE A 55 7.30 24.02 3.26
N ALA A 56 8.05 23.65 2.21
CA ALA A 56 9.37 24.21 1.92
C ALA A 56 9.67 24.20 0.40
N PRO A 57 8.81 24.79 -0.44
CA PRO A 57 9.00 24.79 -1.90
C PRO A 57 10.30 25.47 -2.35
N GLU A 58 10.83 26.42 -1.57
CA GLU A 58 12.10 27.11 -1.84
C GLU A 58 13.32 26.17 -1.79
N GLY A 59 13.20 25.03 -1.11
CA GLY A 59 14.23 23.99 -1.09
C GLY A 59 14.27 23.13 -2.35
N LEU A 60 13.29 23.29 -3.25
CA LEU A 60 13.09 22.42 -4.39
C LEU A 60 13.40 23.12 -5.72
N LYS A 61 14.30 22.50 -6.48
CA LYS A 61 14.56 22.86 -7.88
C LYS A 61 13.49 22.30 -8.81
N SER A 62 13.07 21.06 -8.57
CA SER A 62 12.01 20.37 -9.31
C SER A 62 11.59 19.10 -8.58
N VAL A 63 10.42 18.57 -8.94
CA VAL A 63 9.85 17.35 -8.33
C VAL A 63 9.46 16.35 -9.41
N LEU A 64 9.85 15.09 -9.21
CA LEU A 64 9.46 13.95 -10.03
C LEU A 64 8.61 13.01 -9.17
N LEU A 65 7.39 12.68 -9.62
CA LEU A 65 6.47 11.79 -8.90
C LEU A 65 6.20 10.53 -9.73
N THR A 66 6.11 9.37 -9.09
CA THR A 66 5.77 8.09 -9.73
C THR A 66 4.79 7.32 -8.88
N GLY A 67 3.54 7.19 -9.35
CA GLY A 67 2.46 6.51 -8.61
C GLY A 67 2.33 7.05 -7.17
N GLY A 68 2.40 8.37 -6.97
CA GLY A 68 2.61 8.97 -5.65
C GLY A 68 1.96 10.34 -5.47
N LEU A 69 0.80 10.57 -6.11
CA LEU A 69 -0.02 11.76 -5.87
C LEU A 69 -0.98 11.48 -4.70
N PRO A 70 -0.85 12.18 -3.56
CA PRO A 70 -1.65 11.93 -2.37
C PRO A 70 -3.07 12.51 -2.46
N PRO A 71 -4.06 11.95 -1.77
CA PRO A 71 -5.38 12.58 -1.63
C PRO A 71 -5.31 13.90 -0.86
N ILE A 72 -5.44 15.04 -1.54
CA ILE A 72 -5.43 16.38 -0.91
C ILE A 72 -6.78 17.14 -0.99
N GLY A 73 -7.77 16.56 -1.67
CA GLY A 73 -9.10 17.16 -1.85
C GLY A 73 -9.81 17.47 -0.53
N LYS A 74 -10.60 18.55 -0.49
CA LYS A 74 -11.41 18.89 0.69
C LYS A 74 -12.39 17.76 0.99
N GLY A 75 -12.36 17.27 2.23
CA GLY A 75 -13.22 16.17 2.66
C GLY A 75 -12.73 14.79 2.20
N CYS A 76 -11.55 14.68 1.58
CA CYS A 76 -10.95 13.38 1.31
C CYS A 76 -10.45 12.77 2.62
N THR A 77 -11.20 11.81 3.14
CA THR A 77 -10.86 11.03 4.34
C THR A 77 -10.25 9.69 3.95
N ALA A 78 -9.61 9.00 4.91
CA ALA A 78 -9.16 7.62 4.72
C ALA A 78 -10.31 6.69 4.23
N ASN A 79 -11.55 6.90 4.71
CA ASN A 79 -12.73 6.18 4.21
C ASN A 79 -12.98 6.40 2.71
N ASN A 80 -12.83 7.63 2.21
CA ASN A 80 -13.00 7.92 0.79
C ASN A 80 -11.93 7.22 -0.05
N VAL A 81 -10.68 7.25 0.42
CA VAL A 81 -9.56 6.59 -0.24
C VAL A 81 -9.78 5.08 -0.31
N TYR A 82 -10.07 4.43 0.82
CA TYR A 82 -10.28 2.99 0.84
C TYR A 82 -11.47 2.54 0.00
N ARG A 83 -12.58 3.29 -0.04
CA ARG A 83 -13.71 2.96 -0.90
C ARG A 83 -13.29 2.96 -2.39
N ALA A 84 -12.53 3.96 -2.82
CA ALA A 84 -11.99 4.03 -4.18
C ALA A 84 -10.95 2.93 -4.47
N CYS A 85 -10.16 2.52 -3.47
CA CYS A 85 -9.19 1.43 -3.60
C CYS A 85 -9.87 0.05 -3.67
N PHE A 86 -10.94 -0.20 -2.89
CA PHE A 86 -11.67 -1.47 -2.93
C PHE A 86 -12.27 -1.77 -4.30
N GLU A 87 -12.79 -0.76 -5.00
CA GLU A 87 -13.24 -0.91 -6.38
C GLU A 87 -12.13 -1.43 -7.31
N GLN A 88 -10.92 -0.90 -7.18
CA GLN A 88 -9.77 -1.36 -7.97
C GLN A 88 -9.29 -2.75 -7.55
N VAL A 89 -9.31 -3.06 -6.26
CA VAL A 89 -8.96 -4.40 -5.75
C VAL A 89 -9.93 -5.45 -6.29
N ILE A 90 -11.24 -5.16 -6.33
CA ILE A 90 -12.25 -6.04 -6.93
C ILE A 90 -11.91 -6.30 -8.40
N HIS A 91 -11.66 -5.25 -9.18
CA HIS A 91 -11.29 -5.36 -10.60
C HIS A 91 -10.01 -6.20 -10.82
N GLN A 92 -8.98 -6.04 -9.98
CA GLN A 92 -7.76 -6.84 -10.08
C GLN A 92 -7.99 -8.31 -9.72
N ASN A 93 -8.84 -8.60 -8.73
CA ASN A 93 -9.23 -9.97 -8.42
C ASN A 93 -9.97 -10.63 -9.60
N GLU A 94 -10.93 -9.93 -10.20
CA GLU A 94 -11.66 -10.43 -11.37
C GLU A 94 -10.72 -10.73 -12.54
N LYS A 95 -9.75 -9.85 -12.80
CA LYS A 95 -8.71 -10.09 -13.82
C LYS A 95 -7.84 -11.31 -13.50
N TYR A 96 -7.40 -11.44 -12.25
CA TYR A 96 -6.59 -12.58 -11.81
C TYR A 96 -7.33 -13.90 -12.04
N TYR A 97 -8.57 -14.02 -11.54
CA TYR A 97 -9.35 -15.24 -11.69
C TYR A 97 -9.84 -15.50 -13.12
N LYS A 98 -10.05 -14.45 -13.93
CA LYS A 98 -10.29 -14.62 -15.37
C LYS A 98 -9.08 -15.23 -16.08
N ARG A 99 -7.87 -14.88 -15.65
CA ARG A 99 -6.61 -15.40 -16.22
C ARG A 99 -6.28 -16.80 -15.72
N PHE A 100 -6.53 -17.08 -14.44
CA PHE A 100 -6.26 -18.35 -13.79
C PHE A 100 -7.53 -18.93 -13.13
N PRO A 101 -8.55 -19.34 -13.91
CA PRO A 101 -9.83 -19.82 -13.37
C PRO A 101 -9.68 -21.09 -12.50
N GLN A 102 -8.65 -21.89 -12.75
CA GLN A 102 -8.32 -23.07 -11.94
C GLN A 102 -7.95 -22.73 -10.49
N ASP A 103 -7.42 -21.52 -10.24
CA ASP A 103 -6.98 -21.11 -8.91
C ASP A 103 -8.17 -20.88 -7.98
N ILE A 104 -9.39 -20.68 -8.51
CA ILE A 104 -10.62 -20.60 -7.70
C ILE A 104 -10.73 -21.85 -6.82
N LYS A 105 -10.61 -23.04 -7.41
CA LYS A 105 -10.73 -24.31 -6.69
C LYS A 105 -9.60 -24.48 -5.67
N VAL A 106 -8.37 -24.13 -6.05
CA VAL A 106 -7.20 -24.27 -5.18
C VAL A 106 -7.31 -23.36 -3.96
N VAL A 107 -7.65 -22.08 -4.16
CA VAL A 107 -7.79 -21.10 -3.08
C VAL A 107 -8.97 -21.44 -2.17
N CYS A 108 -10.12 -21.88 -2.73
CA CYS A 108 -11.24 -22.35 -1.91
C CYS A 108 -10.84 -23.55 -1.04
N GLU A 109 -10.07 -24.50 -1.59
CA GLU A 109 -9.58 -25.65 -0.83
C GLU A 109 -8.65 -25.24 0.32
N ILE A 110 -7.75 -24.29 0.09
CA ILE A 110 -6.88 -23.74 1.13
C ILE A 110 -7.73 -23.11 2.23
N VAL A 111 -8.66 -22.23 1.87
CA VAL A 111 -9.51 -21.52 2.83
C VAL A 111 -10.35 -22.48 3.66
N ASN A 112 -10.98 -23.48 3.03
CA ASN A 112 -11.75 -24.49 3.74
C ASN A 112 -10.86 -25.26 4.72
N HIS A 113 -9.67 -25.69 4.29
CA HIS A 113 -8.72 -26.35 5.18
C HIS A 113 -8.30 -25.49 6.37
N LEU A 114 -7.94 -24.21 6.13
CA LEU A 114 -7.56 -23.29 7.20
C LEU A 114 -8.71 -23.04 8.19
N ALA A 115 -9.95 -22.99 7.71
CA ALA A 115 -11.14 -22.80 8.54
C ALA A 115 -11.51 -24.05 9.36
N GLU A 116 -11.17 -25.24 8.89
CA GLU A 116 -11.45 -26.52 9.56
C GLU A 116 -10.41 -26.90 10.61
N VAL A 117 -9.17 -26.40 10.49
CA VAL A 117 -8.11 -26.65 11.47
C VAL A 117 -8.50 -26.04 12.83
N GLU A 118 -8.29 -26.82 13.90
CA GLU A 118 -8.52 -26.37 15.27
C GLU A 118 -7.70 -25.10 15.56
N GLY A 119 -8.38 -24.04 16.01
CA GLY A 119 -7.78 -22.71 16.18
C GLY A 119 -7.89 -21.76 14.97
N GLY A 120 -8.49 -22.21 13.85
CA GLY A 120 -8.86 -21.36 12.72
C GLY A 120 -7.69 -20.95 11.81
N GLY A 121 -6.63 -21.75 11.77
CA GLY A 121 -5.48 -21.52 10.90
C GLY A 121 -4.31 -22.47 11.16
N VAL A 122 -3.23 -22.31 10.41
CA VAL A 122 -1.99 -23.09 10.54
C VAL A 122 -0.85 -22.20 11.02
N SER A 123 0.02 -22.73 11.88
CA SER A 123 1.17 -21.97 12.40
C SER A 123 2.19 -21.61 11.31
N LEU A 124 2.65 -20.37 11.35
CA LEU A 124 3.67 -19.86 10.44
C LEU A 124 5.11 -20.08 10.99
N PRO A 125 6.12 -20.29 10.14
CA PRO A 125 7.51 -20.55 10.55
C PRO A 125 8.16 -19.46 11.41
N SER A 126 7.85 -18.18 11.19
CA SER A 126 8.30 -17.04 12.00
C SER A 126 7.54 -16.89 13.33
N GLY A 127 6.52 -17.74 13.54
CA GLY A 127 5.50 -17.56 14.56
C GLY A 127 4.28 -16.82 14.03
N GLY A 128 3.16 -16.95 14.72
CA GLY A 128 1.88 -16.42 14.25
C GLY A 128 1.07 -17.48 13.52
N MET A 129 0.01 -17.04 12.84
CA MET A 129 -0.98 -17.93 12.22
C MET A 129 -1.35 -17.48 10.82
N LEU A 130 -1.39 -18.42 9.89
CA LEU A 130 -2.03 -18.26 8.59
C LEU A 130 -3.51 -18.64 8.74
N THR A 131 -4.39 -17.64 8.63
CA THR A 131 -5.85 -17.80 8.70
C THR A 131 -6.47 -17.59 7.32
N PRO A 132 -7.77 -17.90 7.11
CA PRO A 132 -8.46 -17.59 5.85
C PRO A 132 -8.35 -16.12 5.40
N LYS A 133 -8.49 -15.17 6.33
CA LYS A 133 -8.32 -13.74 6.04
C LYS A 133 -6.85 -13.34 5.90
N GLY A 134 -5.96 -14.01 6.64
CA GLY A 134 -4.51 -13.88 6.46
C GLY A 134 -4.08 -14.26 5.05
N LEU A 135 -4.69 -15.28 4.43
CA LEU A 135 -4.41 -15.64 3.04
C LEU A 135 -4.76 -14.51 2.05
N GLN A 136 -5.82 -13.74 2.32
CA GLN A 136 -6.28 -12.66 1.44
C GLN A 136 -5.22 -11.55 1.29
N ILE A 137 -4.32 -11.35 2.25
CA ILE A 137 -3.32 -10.27 2.19
C ILE A 137 -2.22 -10.51 1.16
N LEU A 138 -2.13 -11.72 0.60
CA LEU A 138 -1.26 -11.99 -0.56
C LEU A 138 -1.56 -11.08 -1.75
N GLY A 139 -2.78 -10.52 -1.84
CA GLY A 139 -3.12 -9.60 -2.90
C GLY A 139 -2.32 -8.29 -2.87
N LEU A 140 -1.74 -7.90 -1.73
CA LEU A 140 -0.78 -6.78 -1.67
C LEU A 140 0.36 -7.03 -2.66
N ALA A 141 1.12 -8.11 -2.53
CA ALA A 141 2.22 -8.36 -3.47
C ALA A 141 1.77 -8.96 -4.81
N GLY A 142 0.60 -9.61 -4.83
CA GLY A 142 0.12 -10.38 -5.96
C GLY A 142 -0.69 -9.62 -7.00
N LEU A 143 -1.43 -8.57 -6.62
CA LEU A 143 -2.40 -7.93 -7.51
C LEU A 143 -1.97 -6.57 -8.07
N GLY A 144 -1.13 -5.80 -7.36
CA GLY A 144 -0.77 -4.44 -7.77
C GLY A 144 0.61 -4.27 -8.39
N PHE A 145 1.33 -5.37 -8.64
CA PHE A 145 2.68 -5.36 -9.22
C PHE A 145 2.78 -6.19 -10.50
N ARG A 146 3.68 -5.78 -11.38
CA ARG A 146 3.94 -6.50 -12.63
C ARG A 146 4.39 -7.94 -12.35
N GLY A 147 3.75 -8.89 -13.03
CA GLY A 147 4.02 -10.33 -12.85
C GLY A 147 3.49 -10.93 -11.55
N GLY A 148 2.75 -10.17 -10.74
CA GLY A 148 2.20 -10.63 -9.47
C GLY A 148 1.20 -11.78 -9.64
N PHE A 149 0.35 -11.74 -10.67
CA PHE A 149 -0.65 -12.78 -10.94
C PHE A 149 0.02 -14.14 -11.23
N GLU A 150 1.03 -14.17 -12.08
CA GLU A 150 1.78 -15.38 -12.42
C GLU A 150 2.50 -15.92 -11.18
N ARG A 151 3.13 -15.04 -10.40
CA ARG A 151 3.81 -15.41 -9.16
C ARG A 151 2.84 -15.98 -8.12
N LEU A 152 1.62 -15.46 -8.02
CA LEU A 152 0.55 -16.00 -7.17
C LEU A 152 0.17 -17.41 -7.63
N HIS A 153 -0.11 -17.56 -8.92
CA HIS A 153 -0.46 -18.83 -9.54
C HIS A 153 0.60 -19.92 -9.25
N TYR A 154 1.89 -19.61 -9.50
CA TYR A 154 2.99 -20.54 -9.22
C TYR A 154 3.17 -20.84 -7.72
N MET A 155 2.86 -19.90 -6.83
CA MET A 155 2.86 -20.17 -5.39
C MET A 155 1.80 -21.24 -5.05
N PHE A 156 0.60 -21.14 -5.65
CA PHE A 156 -0.50 -22.06 -5.37
C PHE A 156 -0.28 -23.48 -5.89
N GLU A 157 0.60 -23.69 -6.87
CA GLU A 157 0.99 -25.03 -7.33
C GLU A 157 1.65 -25.89 -6.23
N ARG A 158 2.25 -25.26 -5.21
CA ARG A 158 3.05 -25.93 -4.18
C ARG A 158 2.47 -25.82 -2.77
N VAL A 159 1.17 -25.56 -2.67
CA VAL A 159 0.46 -25.42 -1.39
C VAL A 159 0.53 -26.68 -0.55
N TRP A 160 0.37 -27.85 -1.16
CA TRP A 160 0.20 -29.11 -0.44
C TRP A 160 1.46 -29.96 -0.51
N ASP A 161 1.81 -30.62 0.60
CA ASP A 161 2.83 -31.66 0.58
C ASP A 161 2.34 -32.86 -0.26
N PRO A 162 3.24 -33.56 -0.99
CA PRO A 162 2.87 -34.76 -1.71
C PRO A 162 2.42 -35.85 -0.73
N ILE A 163 1.30 -36.51 -1.03
CA ILE A 163 0.83 -37.65 -0.25
C ILE A 163 1.65 -38.88 -0.66
N LEU A 164 2.72 -39.16 0.09
CA LEU A 164 3.63 -40.28 -0.18
C LEU A 164 3.13 -41.62 0.36
N VAL A 165 2.26 -41.59 1.38
CA VAL A 165 1.68 -42.78 2.02
C VAL A 165 0.16 -42.69 1.94
N GLN A 166 -0.47 -43.78 1.48
CA GLN A 166 -1.93 -43.84 1.37
C GLN A 166 -2.57 -43.64 2.75
N GLY A 167 -3.53 -42.72 2.84
CA GLY A 167 -4.21 -42.36 4.09
C GLY A 167 -3.49 -41.31 4.95
N ALA A 168 -2.31 -40.81 4.54
CA ALA A 168 -1.69 -39.68 5.21
C ALA A 168 -2.57 -38.42 5.11
N GLN A 169 -2.61 -37.65 6.19
CA GLN A 169 -3.35 -36.40 6.23
C GLN A 169 -2.75 -35.39 5.25
N LYS A 170 -3.63 -34.69 4.53
CA LYS A 170 -3.26 -33.55 3.70
C LYS A 170 -2.77 -32.40 4.58
N ARG A 171 -1.62 -31.82 4.23
CA ARG A 171 -0.96 -30.76 4.99
C ARG A 171 -0.45 -29.67 4.05
N ILE A 172 -0.57 -28.43 4.50
CA ILE A 172 0.07 -27.30 3.82
C ILE A 172 1.59 -27.48 3.93
N SER A 173 2.29 -27.35 2.80
CA SER A 173 3.72 -27.55 2.70
C SER A 173 4.49 -26.44 3.42
N TYR A 174 5.63 -26.81 4.00
CA TYR A 174 6.54 -25.82 4.59
C TYR A 174 7.04 -24.81 3.55
N TYR A 175 7.19 -25.25 2.29
CA TYR A 175 7.54 -24.36 1.18
C TYR A 175 6.52 -23.24 1.02
N PHE A 176 5.23 -23.57 0.99
CA PHE A 176 4.16 -22.58 0.83
C PHE A 176 4.12 -21.62 2.02
N LEU A 177 4.24 -22.12 3.26
CA LEU A 177 4.26 -21.26 4.45
C LEU A 177 5.43 -20.28 4.43
N LYS A 178 6.64 -20.73 4.06
CA LYS A 178 7.80 -19.82 3.89
C LYS A 178 7.61 -18.84 2.73
N ALA A 179 7.03 -19.29 1.62
CA ALA A 179 6.75 -18.43 0.48
C ALA A 179 5.74 -17.32 0.86
N PHE A 180 4.66 -17.67 1.55
CA PHE A 180 3.68 -16.73 2.09
C PHE A 180 4.34 -15.65 2.95
N GLU A 181 5.18 -16.03 3.94
CA GLU A 181 5.88 -15.06 4.79
C GLU A 181 6.79 -14.13 3.99
N SER A 182 7.55 -14.69 3.05
CA SER A 182 8.50 -13.91 2.22
C SER A 182 7.86 -12.87 1.31
N TRP A 183 6.53 -12.92 1.14
CA TRP A 183 5.77 -11.93 0.37
C TRP A 183 5.30 -10.76 1.22
N LEU A 184 5.40 -10.88 2.55
CA LEU A 184 4.85 -9.95 3.51
C LEU A 184 5.96 -9.42 4.41
N ASP A 185 6.39 -8.19 4.17
CA ASP A 185 7.52 -7.60 4.90
C ASP A 185 7.13 -6.95 6.24
N PHE A 186 5.94 -7.27 6.78
CA PHE A 186 5.43 -6.69 8.03
C PHE A 186 6.27 -7.05 9.26
N ASP A 187 6.97 -8.19 9.22
CA ASP A 187 7.80 -8.69 10.30
C ASP A 187 9.11 -7.90 10.47
N SER A 188 9.72 -7.54 9.36
CA SER A 188 10.95 -6.78 9.26
C SER A 188 10.70 -5.27 9.20
N ASN A 189 9.50 -4.84 8.82
CA ASN A 189 9.11 -3.44 8.68
C ASN A 189 7.82 -3.11 9.46
N PRO A 190 7.78 -3.27 10.79
CA PRO A 190 6.57 -3.03 11.58
C PRO A 190 6.08 -1.58 11.53
N LEU A 191 6.97 -0.63 11.22
CA LEU A 191 6.61 0.78 11.04
C LEU A 191 5.62 0.96 9.88
N TYR A 192 5.74 0.16 8.82
CA TYR A 192 4.81 0.20 7.69
C TYR A 192 3.39 -0.13 8.15
N ALA A 193 3.21 -1.21 8.91
CA ALA A 193 1.90 -1.55 9.49
C ALA A 193 1.37 -0.47 10.44
N LEU A 194 2.22 0.07 11.31
CA LEU A 194 1.83 1.04 12.33
C LEU A 194 1.43 2.40 11.74
N MET A 195 2.16 2.87 10.74
CA MET A 195 1.97 4.21 10.18
C MET A 195 1.09 4.23 8.93
N HIS A 196 0.61 3.06 8.49
CA HIS A 196 -0.06 2.87 7.20
C HIS A 196 -1.18 3.88 6.94
N GLU A 197 -2.18 3.95 7.82
CA GLU A 197 -3.34 4.84 7.63
C GLU A 197 -3.05 6.30 8.01
N SER A 198 -1.96 6.56 8.76
CA SER A 198 -1.61 7.91 9.21
C SER A 198 -1.27 8.86 8.05
N ILE A 199 -0.99 8.31 6.87
CA ILE A 199 -0.71 9.05 5.63
C ILE A 199 -1.94 9.77 5.08
N TYR A 200 -3.15 9.37 5.49
CA TYR A 200 -4.43 9.99 5.10
C TYR A 200 -5.00 10.90 6.19
N CYS A 201 -4.41 10.91 7.38
CA CYS A 201 -4.95 11.61 8.53
C CYS A 201 -4.54 13.09 8.51
N GLN A 202 -5.52 14.00 8.49
CA GLN A 202 -5.30 15.45 8.57
C GLN A 202 -6.40 16.08 9.44
N GLY A 203 -6.09 16.32 10.73
CA GLY A 203 -7.06 16.81 11.72
C GLY A 203 -8.19 15.81 12.04
N ALA A 204 -8.00 14.53 11.70
CA ALA A 204 -8.96 13.45 11.98
C ALA A 204 -8.24 12.11 12.10
N SER A 205 -8.85 11.19 12.84
CA SER A 205 -8.44 9.80 13.03
C SER A 205 -8.78 8.92 11.83
N SER A 206 -8.03 7.84 11.61
CA SER A 206 -8.40 6.83 10.61
C SER A 206 -9.49 5.88 11.10
N GLN A 207 -9.57 5.61 12.40
CA GLN A 207 -10.54 4.67 12.99
C GLN A 207 -10.61 3.32 12.26
N TRP A 208 -9.44 2.79 11.86
CA TRP A 208 -9.34 1.56 11.08
C TRP A 208 -10.20 1.62 9.80
N SER A 209 -10.11 2.71 9.05
CA SER A 209 -10.88 2.93 7.82
C SER A 209 -10.84 1.73 6.88
N ALA A 210 -9.67 1.11 6.67
CA ALA A 210 -9.56 -0.07 5.81
C ALA A 210 -10.48 -1.21 6.28
N ASN A 211 -10.57 -1.45 7.59
CA ASN A 211 -11.44 -2.46 8.18
C ASN A 211 -12.91 -2.07 8.04
N THR A 212 -13.26 -0.85 8.43
CA THR A 212 -14.64 -0.34 8.38
C THR A 212 -15.19 -0.39 6.94
N ILE A 213 -14.40 0.04 5.95
CA ILE A 213 -14.81 0.00 4.55
C ILE A 213 -14.86 -1.45 4.04
N ARG A 214 -13.94 -2.34 4.45
CA ARG A 214 -14.02 -3.77 4.08
C ARG A 214 -15.36 -4.38 4.47
N ASP A 215 -15.90 -4.01 5.63
CA ASP A 215 -17.18 -4.54 6.13
C ASP A 215 -18.36 -4.12 5.24
N GLU A 216 -18.27 -3.00 4.51
CA GLU A 216 -19.26 -2.62 3.46
C GLU A 216 -19.27 -3.63 2.29
N TYR A 217 -18.17 -4.36 2.08
CA TYR A 217 -18.00 -5.36 1.02
C TYR A 217 -17.94 -6.81 1.54
N ASP A 218 -18.43 -7.07 2.76
CA ASP A 218 -18.34 -8.40 3.40
C ASP A 218 -18.93 -9.54 2.54
N SER A 219 -19.97 -9.25 1.77
CA SER A 219 -20.57 -10.20 0.81
C SER A 219 -19.57 -10.74 -0.22
N LEU A 220 -18.55 -9.96 -0.57
CA LEU A 220 -17.49 -10.36 -1.49
C LEU A 220 -16.25 -10.88 -0.74
N PHE A 221 -15.86 -10.20 0.35
CA PHE A 221 -14.59 -10.39 1.05
C PHE A 221 -14.63 -11.34 2.26
N ASP A 222 -15.76 -11.97 2.58
CA ASP A 222 -15.78 -13.14 3.48
C ASP A 222 -15.16 -14.35 2.77
N PRO A 223 -13.94 -14.79 3.16
CA PRO A 223 -13.26 -15.89 2.48
C PRO A 223 -13.93 -17.24 2.77
N ALA A 224 -14.44 -17.46 3.98
CA ALA A 224 -15.02 -18.74 4.38
C ALA A 224 -16.36 -18.97 3.68
N LYS A 225 -17.18 -17.92 3.54
CA LYS A 225 -18.41 -17.98 2.75
C LYS A 225 -18.10 -18.21 1.28
N ALA A 226 -17.12 -17.48 0.71
CA ALA A 226 -16.69 -17.65 -0.67
C ALA A 226 -16.29 -19.10 -0.99
N ALA A 227 -15.46 -19.69 -0.14
CA ALA A 227 -14.94 -21.02 -0.31
C ALA A 227 -16.03 -22.11 -0.19
N LYS A 228 -17.00 -21.95 0.72
CA LYS A 228 -18.16 -22.86 0.84
C LYS A 228 -19.08 -22.82 -0.37
N GLU A 229 -19.25 -21.63 -0.95
CA GLU A 229 -20.07 -21.41 -2.16
C GLU A 229 -19.31 -21.77 -3.45
N ASN A 230 -18.03 -22.18 -3.37
CA ASN A 230 -17.14 -22.41 -4.52
C ASN A 230 -17.04 -21.22 -5.48
N ARG A 231 -17.18 -19.99 -4.96
CA ARG A 231 -16.94 -18.75 -5.70
C ARG A 231 -15.51 -18.26 -5.46
N PRO A 232 -14.98 -17.36 -6.31
CA PRO A 232 -13.65 -16.80 -6.08
C PRO A 232 -13.52 -16.15 -4.69
N VAL A 233 -12.43 -16.44 -4.00
CA VAL A 233 -12.06 -15.79 -2.73
C VAL A 233 -11.26 -14.53 -3.08
N TYR A 234 -11.81 -13.35 -2.81
CA TYR A 234 -11.07 -12.13 -3.17
C TYR A 234 -9.93 -11.85 -2.21
N PHE A 235 -8.74 -11.58 -2.76
CA PHE A 235 -7.59 -11.06 -2.03
C PHE A 235 -7.76 -9.57 -1.76
N THR A 236 -7.19 -9.08 -0.66
CA THR A 236 -7.14 -7.65 -0.34
C THR A 236 -5.96 -6.98 -1.03
N GLY A 237 -5.96 -5.64 -1.09
CA GLY A 237 -4.83 -4.86 -1.58
C GLY A 237 -3.92 -4.37 -0.44
N GLU A 238 -3.47 -3.12 -0.56
CA GLU A 238 -2.61 -2.43 0.43
C GLU A 238 -3.41 -1.88 1.61
N MET A 239 -3.95 -2.81 2.41
CA MET A 239 -4.73 -2.51 3.61
C MET A 239 -4.06 -3.11 4.84
N VAL A 240 -4.14 -2.39 5.97
CA VAL A 240 -3.76 -2.89 7.28
C VAL A 240 -4.99 -2.97 8.16
N PHE A 241 -5.23 -4.15 8.73
CA PHE A 241 -6.40 -4.44 9.55
C PHE A 241 -6.01 -4.64 11.02
N PRO A 242 -6.89 -4.34 11.98
CA PRO A 242 -6.59 -4.47 13.40
C PRO A 242 -6.20 -5.91 13.79
N TRP A 243 -6.84 -6.92 13.18
CA TRP A 243 -6.56 -8.32 13.45
C TRP A 243 -5.16 -8.78 13.00
N MET A 244 -4.48 -8.04 12.11
CA MET A 244 -3.11 -8.38 11.70
C MET A 244 -2.14 -8.29 12.88
N PHE A 245 -2.42 -7.43 13.86
CA PHE A 245 -1.66 -7.30 15.09
C PHE A 245 -1.88 -8.48 16.06
N ASP A 246 -2.86 -9.36 15.81
CA ASP A 246 -3.02 -10.62 16.54
C ASP A 246 -2.35 -11.80 15.81
N GLU A 247 -2.39 -11.80 14.49
CA GLU A 247 -2.00 -12.95 13.67
C GLU A 247 -0.52 -12.93 13.26
N ILE A 248 0.03 -11.75 12.99
CA ILE A 248 1.45 -11.58 12.63
C ILE A 248 2.26 -11.44 13.91
N HIS A 249 3.14 -12.41 14.18
CA HIS A 249 3.87 -12.50 15.44
C HIS A 249 4.63 -11.21 15.81
N ALA A 250 5.37 -10.66 14.85
CA ALA A 250 6.17 -9.45 15.04
C ALA A 250 5.33 -8.19 15.35
N LEU A 251 4.05 -8.18 14.98
CA LEU A 251 3.17 -7.03 15.22
C LEU A 251 2.49 -7.06 16.61
N ARG A 252 2.43 -8.22 17.27
CA ARG A 252 1.69 -8.41 18.53
C ARG A 252 2.04 -7.42 19.63
N SER A 253 3.33 -7.13 19.80
CA SER A 253 3.80 -6.19 20.81
C SER A 253 3.35 -4.74 20.57
N PHE A 254 2.86 -4.43 19.37
CA PHE A 254 2.46 -3.09 18.98
C PHE A 254 0.94 -2.90 18.94
N LYS A 255 0.14 -3.94 19.22
CA LYS A 255 -1.33 -3.90 19.12
C LYS A 255 -1.96 -2.70 19.82
N GLU A 256 -1.61 -2.47 21.08
CA GLU A 256 -2.16 -1.34 21.86
C GLU A 256 -1.80 0.01 21.23
N ALA A 257 -0.56 0.19 20.76
CA ALA A 257 -0.13 1.42 20.10
C ALA A 257 -0.82 1.61 18.74
N ALA A 258 -1.09 0.53 18.01
CA ALA A 258 -1.80 0.58 16.74
C ALA A 258 -3.25 1.06 16.92
N HIS A 259 -3.95 0.57 17.94
CA HIS A 259 -5.29 1.07 18.29
C HIS A 259 -5.26 2.56 18.66
N LEU A 260 -4.33 2.97 19.52
CA LEU A 260 -4.17 4.38 19.90
C LEU A 260 -3.83 5.29 18.71
N LEU A 261 -3.06 4.82 17.72
CA LEU A 261 -2.78 5.56 16.50
C LEU A 261 -4.02 5.71 15.61
N ALA A 262 -4.80 4.64 15.46
CA ALA A 262 -6.04 4.65 14.69
C ALA A 262 -7.07 5.61 15.29
N ASP A 263 -7.11 5.75 16.62
CA ASP A 263 -8.04 6.63 17.35
C ASP A 263 -7.55 8.08 17.49
N LYS A 264 -6.31 8.39 17.08
CA LYS A 264 -5.73 9.73 17.24
C LYS A 264 -6.42 10.75 16.34
N GLU A 265 -7.01 11.80 16.90
CA GLU A 265 -7.78 12.82 16.15
C GLU A 265 -6.98 14.09 15.82
N ASP A 266 -5.97 14.43 16.62
CA ASP A 266 -5.20 15.68 16.58
C ASP A 266 -4.01 15.65 15.59
N TRP A 267 -4.17 14.99 14.45
CA TRP A 267 -3.11 14.95 13.43
C TRP A 267 -2.90 16.32 12.77
N PRO A 268 -1.66 16.83 12.68
CA PRO A 268 -1.42 18.07 11.95
C PRO A 268 -1.62 17.87 10.44
N PRO A 269 -1.91 18.96 9.69
CA PRO A 269 -2.00 18.94 8.24
C PRO A 269 -0.73 18.38 7.58
N LEU A 270 -0.89 17.67 6.46
CA LEU A 270 0.23 17.19 5.63
C LEU A 270 0.43 18.04 4.37
N TYR A 271 -0.57 18.81 3.97
CA TYR A 271 -0.55 19.57 2.73
C TYR A 271 -1.10 20.99 2.95
N ASP A 272 -0.53 21.95 2.22
CA ASP A 272 -1.03 23.32 2.12
C ASP A 272 -1.52 23.54 0.68
N VAL A 273 -2.84 23.42 0.50
CA VAL A 273 -3.49 23.53 -0.80
C VAL A 273 -3.33 24.92 -1.43
N ASN A 274 -3.16 25.98 -0.62
CA ASN A 274 -2.95 27.32 -1.18
C ASN A 274 -1.54 27.46 -1.77
N VAL A 275 -0.55 26.90 -1.09
CA VAL A 275 0.83 26.84 -1.61
C VAL A 275 0.90 25.97 -2.87
N LEU A 276 0.26 24.80 -2.85
CA LEU A 276 0.22 23.91 -4.02
C LEU A 276 -0.46 24.55 -5.23
N ASN A 277 -1.58 25.26 -5.04
CA ASN A 277 -2.28 25.99 -6.11
C ASN A 277 -1.51 27.20 -6.65
N SER A 278 -0.50 27.70 -5.93
CA SER A 278 0.36 28.81 -6.37
C SER A 278 1.80 28.35 -6.67
N ASN A 279 2.02 27.03 -6.72
CA ASN A 279 3.32 26.41 -6.93
C ASN A 279 4.05 26.95 -8.17
N GLN A 280 5.34 27.23 -7.99
CA GLN A 280 6.26 27.66 -9.05
C GLN A 280 7.35 26.62 -9.34
N VAL A 281 7.48 25.59 -8.51
CA VAL A 281 8.47 24.52 -8.69
C VAL A 281 8.02 23.62 -9.85
N PRO A 282 8.86 23.34 -10.86
CA PRO A 282 8.51 22.41 -11.92
C PRO A 282 8.22 21.00 -11.38
N VAL A 283 7.04 20.45 -11.69
CA VAL A 283 6.64 19.10 -11.28
C VAL A 283 6.30 18.25 -12.50
N ALA A 284 6.82 17.02 -12.55
CA ALA A 284 6.40 16.00 -13.52
C ALA A 284 5.99 14.73 -12.77
N ALA A 285 4.84 14.16 -13.13
CA ALA A 285 4.28 12.99 -12.47
C ALA A 285 3.89 11.89 -13.46
N ALA A 286 4.35 10.67 -13.19
CA ALA A 286 3.81 9.47 -13.82
C ALA A 286 2.59 9.00 -13.02
N VAL A 287 1.45 8.87 -13.69
CA VAL A 287 0.19 8.39 -13.13
C VAL A 287 -0.19 7.11 -13.86
N TYR A 288 -0.33 6.01 -13.11
CA TYR A 288 -0.65 4.72 -13.69
C TYR A 288 -2.17 4.54 -13.75
N PHE A 289 -2.68 4.23 -14.94
CA PHE A 289 -4.13 4.25 -15.20
C PHE A 289 -4.91 3.23 -14.37
N GLU A 290 -4.33 2.04 -14.15
CA GLU A 290 -4.93 0.97 -13.35
C GLU A 290 -4.17 0.71 -12.05
N ASP A 291 -3.61 1.76 -11.44
CA ASP A 291 -2.93 1.66 -10.15
C ASP A 291 -3.91 1.18 -9.07
N MET A 292 -3.55 0.08 -8.39
CA MET A 292 -4.38 -0.50 -7.33
C MET A 292 -4.22 0.24 -6.00
N TYR A 293 -3.12 0.95 -5.78
CA TYR A 293 -2.76 1.56 -4.50
C TYR A 293 -3.04 3.06 -4.48
N VAL A 294 -2.65 3.76 -5.54
CA VAL A 294 -2.89 5.20 -5.69
C VAL A 294 -3.96 5.41 -6.76
N ASN A 295 -5.21 5.50 -6.31
CA ASN A 295 -6.36 5.58 -7.20
C ASN A 295 -6.22 6.70 -8.25
N PHE A 296 -6.45 6.35 -9.52
CA PHE A 296 -6.32 7.25 -10.65
C PHE A 296 -7.15 8.54 -10.52
N ASN A 297 -8.43 8.43 -10.16
CA ASN A 297 -9.32 9.60 -10.10
C ASN A 297 -8.90 10.56 -8.98
N ILE A 298 -8.52 10.02 -7.82
CA ILE A 298 -8.00 10.80 -6.69
C ILE A 298 -6.67 11.48 -7.06
N ALA A 299 -5.78 10.77 -7.77
CA ALA A 299 -4.53 11.33 -8.26
C ALA A 299 -4.77 12.48 -9.25
N MET A 300 -5.74 12.34 -10.16
CA MET A 300 -6.12 13.40 -11.11
C MET A 300 -6.74 14.61 -10.39
N GLU A 301 -7.59 14.41 -9.39
CA GLU A 301 -8.13 15.50 -8.55
C GLU A 301 -6.98 16.26 -7.87
N THR A 302 -6.03 15.53 -7.30
CA THR A 302 -4.84 16.10 -6.64
C THR A 302 -4.00 16.90 -7.61
N ALA A 303 -3.72 16.34 -8.79
CA ALA A 303 -2.95 17.03 -9.82
C ALA A 303 -3.62 18.35 -10.25
N SER A 304 -4.95 18.43 -10.28
CA SER A 304 -5.67 19.66 -10.60
C SER A 304 -5.45 20.79 -9.59
N GLN A 305 -4.93 20.48 -8.39
CA GLN A 305 -4.65 21.41 -7.31
C GLN A 305 -3.14 21.72 -7.13
N ILE A 306 -2.29 21.24 -8.04
CA ILE A 306 -0.86 21.53 -8.04
C ILE A 306 -0.53 22.35 -9.28
N ALA A 307 -0.28 23.64 -9.12
CA ALA A 307 0.00 24.52 -10.24
C ALA A 307 1.27 24.09 -11.00
N GLY A 308 1.17 24.05 -12.33
CA GLY A 308 2.28 23.75 -13.23
C GLY A 308 2.73 22.28 -13.27
N ILE A 309 2.00 21.36 -12.62
CA ILE A 309 2.28 19.93 -12.72
C ILE A 309 2.06 19.42 -14.15
N ARG A 310 2.96 18.57 -14.63
CA ARG A 310 2.86 17.89 -15.94
C ARG A 310 2.63 16.41 -15.71
N LEU A 311 1.60 15.86 -16.35
CA LEU A 311 1.20 14.47 -16.15
C LEU A 311 1.60 13.59 -17.32
N TRP A 312 2.15 12.42 -17.02
CA TRP A 312 2.25 11.29 -17.93
C TRP A 312 1.33 10.19 -17.43
N VAL A 313 0.10 10.17 -17.96
CA VAL A 313 -0.86 9.11 -17.71
C VAL A 313 -0.53 7.94 -18.62
N THR A 314 -0.31 6.75 -18.04
CA THR A 314 0.08 5.57 -18.80
C THR A 314 -0.51 4.28 -18.23
N ASN A 315 -0.80 3.32 -19.11
CA ASN A 315 -1.13 1.94 -18.77
C ASN A 315 0.00 0.96 -19.13
N GLU A 316 1.17 1.47 -19.55
CA GLU A 316 2.37 0.66 -19.83
C GLU A 316 2.94 0.04 -18.54
N TYR A 317 2.72 0.71 -17.40
CA TYR A 317 3.23 0.33 -16.11
C TYR A 317 2.10 0.20 -15.08
N MET A 318 2.30 -0.69 -14.11
CA MET A 318 1.56 -0.71 -12.84
C MET A 318 2.28 0.19 -11.82
N HIS A 319 1.89 0.11 -10.54
CA HIS A 319 2.51 0.90 -9.48
C HIS A 319 4.04 0.74 -9.36
N SER A 320 4.57 -0.42 -9.78
CA SER A 320 6.01 -0.69 -9.86
C SER A 320 6.74 0.03 -11.01
N GLY A 321 6.12 0.96 -11.74
CA GLY A 321 6.69 1.51 -12.97
C GLY A 321 8.12 2.03 -12.85
N LEU A 322 8.47 2.73 -11.76
CA LEU A 322 9.87 3.16 -11.53
C LEU A 322 10.83 1.98 -11.30
N ARG A 323 10.39 0.90 -10.64
CA ARG A 323 11.20 -0.31 -10.44
C ARG A 323 11.39 -1.08 -11.74
N ASP A 324 10.34 -1.15 -12.56
CA ASP A 324 10.31 -1.98 -13.77
C ASP A 324 10.95 -1.29 -14.97
N GLY A 325 10.77 0.02 -15.10
CA GLY A 325 11.21 0.83 -16.24
C GLY A 325 12.17 1.97 -15.87
N GLY A 326 12.85 1.87 -14.72
CA GLY A 326 13.61 2.95 -14.06
C GLY A 326 14.19 4.04 -14.96
N PRO A 327 15.15 3.74 -15.85
CA PRO A 327 15.74 4.73 -16.75
C PRO A 327 14.71 5.40 -17.67
N GLN A 328 13.81 4.62 -18.28
CA GLN A 328 12.79 5.14 -19.21
C GLN A 328 11.80 6.06 -18.50
N VAL A 329 11.33 5.66 -17.31
CA VAL A 329 10.41 6.49 -16.50
C VAL A 329 11.09 7.78 -16.07
N PHE A 330 12.33 7.69 -15.59
CA PHE A 330 13.11 8.85 -15.17
C PHE A 330 13.39 9.81 -16.33
N GLU A 331 13.86 9.31 -17.47
CA GLU A 331 14.12 10.10 -18.67
C GLU A 331 12.86 10.77 -19.21
N GLN A 332 11.72 10.07 -19.17
CA GLN A 332 10.44 10.63 -19.58
C GLN A 332 10.06 11.83 -18.70
N LEU A 333 10.09 11.68 -17.37
CA LEU A 333 9.74 12.77 -16.45
C LEU A 333 10.74 13.95 -16.52
N MET A 334 12.03 13.66 -16.60
CA MET A 334 13.05 14.69 -16.79
C MET A 334 12.91 15.41 -18.14
N GLY A 335 12.61 14.67 -19.20
CA GLY A 335 12.34 15.21 -20.52
C GLY A 335 11.12 16.13 -20.53
N MET A 336 10.07 15.77 -19.78
CA MET A 336 8.91 16.63 -19.57
C MET A 336 9.31 17.93 -18.90
N LEU A 337 10.07 17.91 -17.80
CA LEU A 337 10.53 19.13 -17.13
C LEU A 337 11.37 20.04 -18.04
N GLN A 338 12.24 19.44 -18.87
CA GLN A 338 13.15 20.14 -19.78
C GLN A 338 12.49 20.65 -21.08
N GLY A 339 11.20 20.37 -21.30
CA GLY A 339 10.51 20.74 -22.55
C GLY A 339 10.95 19.90 -23.76
N LYS A 340 11.60 18.75 -23.54
CA LYS A 340 11.98 17.78 -24.57
C LYS A 340 10.86 16.79 -24.89
N LYS A 341 9.79 16.80 -24.09
CA LYS A 341 8.58 15.98 -24.26
C LYS A 341 7.36 16.90 -24.30
N PRO A 342 6.26 16.49 -24.95
CA PRO A 342 5.05 17.30 -25.03
C PRO A 342 4.47 17.63 -23.65
N TRP A 343 3.79 18.78 -23.60
CA TRP A 343 2.95 19.19 -22.48
C TRP A 343 1.55 18.68 -22.84
N PHE A 344 1.10 17.60 -22.21
CA PHE A 344 -0.27 17.12 -22.38
C PHE A 344 -1.16 17.79 -21.34
#